data_AF-A0A820E1E3-F1
#
_entry.id   AF-A0A820E1E3-F1
#
_cell.length_a   1.000
_cell.length_b   1.000
_cell.length_c   1.000
_cell.angle_alpha   90.00
_cell.angle_beta   90.00
_cell.angle_gamma   90.00
#
_symmetry.space_group_name_H-M   'P 1'
#
loop_
_entity.id
_entity.type
_entity.pdbx_description
1 polymer ?
#
loop_
_entity_poly.entity_id
_entity_poly.type
_entity_poly.pdbx_seq_one_letter_code
_entity_poly.pdbx_strand_id
1 'polypeptide(L)'
;YIILTIYARYKDKKDLEKLGVTPLPDNHQSDEYVYEIIVFTGQRKDAGTNSNVHFVIHGDESETHVRTLADPHRKILQRGGVDAFIMSVPKTLGFLNCIRIWHDNTGEGSSSSWFLKYIIIRDLQTMEKFHFISQRWFAVEKDDGKIERILPTASEIEKHEFSYLLTKRTYHSISDSHLWFSIFSRPPSNRFTRVQRCTCCFTLFYLSMFLNIMYYDLSNQAKNNNSTNSASLSVGSLQINSQQIIIGIIVDFFTFVPSLLIVQLFRRLRSRQKQLSPLRQALYKIKPHLQSQKKNNRKSSLTFPWWCIFIAYGLCIIFVGLSILFIIARGIEF
;
A
#
# COMPACT_ATOMS: atom_id res chain seq x y z
N TYR A 1 -20.86 7.74 5.65
CA TYR A 1 -19.82 7.14 6.50
C TYR A 1 -19.87 5.61 6.51
N ILE A 2 -20.99 5.00 6.96
CA ILE A 2 -21.10 3.55 7.22
C ILE A 2 -20.72 2.68 6.00
N ILE A 3 -21.29 2.95 4.82
CA ILE A 3 -21.01 2.20 3.58
C ILE A 3 -19.50 2.19 3.25
N LEU A 4 -18.86 3.36 3.33
CA LEU A 4 -17.43 3.51 3.04
C LEU A 4 -16.56 2.78 4.08
N THR A 5 -16.98 2.79 5.34
CA THR A 5 -16.29 2.05 6.42
C THR A 5 -16.39 0.54 6.24
N ILE A 6 -17.55 0.01 5.81
CA ILE A 6 -17.72 -1.42 5.50
C ILE A 6 -16.80 -1.82 4.34
N TYR A 7 -16.81 -1.04 3.25
CA TYR A 7 -15.89 -1.24 2.12
C TYR A 7 -14.41 -1.20 2.56
N ALA A 8 -14.05 -0.18 3.34
CA ALA A 8 -12.69 0.02 3.83
C ALA A 8 -12.22 -1.15 4.69
N ARG A 9 -13.06 -1.64 5.61
CA ARG A 9 -12.75 -2.78 6.48
C ARG A 9 -12.57 -4.07 5.68
N TYR A 10 -13.44 -4.30 4.71
CA TYR A 10 -13.33 -5.44 3.81
C TYR A 10 -12.01 -5.42 3.02
N LYS A 11 -11.64 -4.27 2.45
CA LYS A 11 -10.38 -4.10 1.71
C LYS A 11 -9.15 -4.20 2.62
N ASP A 12 -9.20 -3.63 3.83
CA ASP A 12 -8.10 -3.76 4.79
C ASP A 12 -7.86 -5.23 5.17
N LYS A 13 -8.92 -6.04 5.33
CA LYS A 13 -8.79 -7.49 5.58
C LYS A 13 -8.18 -8.23 4.39
N LYS A 14 -8.64 -7.95 3.16
CA LYS A 14 -8.05 -8.51 1.94
C LYS A 14 -6.59 -8.11 1.73
N ASP A 15 -6.21 -6.90 2.13
CA ASP A 15 -4.82 -6.46 2.04
C ASP A 15 -3.93 -7.25 3.02
N LEU A 16 -4.43 -7.64 4.19
CA LEU A 16 -3.71 -8.52 5.13
C LEU A 16 -3.47 -9.91 4.54
N GLU A 17 -4.43 -10.46 3.80
CA GLU A 17 -4.28 -11.76 3.11
C GLU A 17 -3.18 -11.72 2.04
N LYS A 18 -2.85 -10.54 1.49
CA LYS A 18 -1.74 -10.36 0.53
C LYS A 18 -0.39 -10.18 1.19
N LEU A 19 -0.35 -9.86 2.48
CA LEU A 19 0.90 -9.66 3.21
C LEU A 19 1.45 -10.99 3.68
N GLY A 20 2.71 -11.25 3.36
CA GLY A 20 3.38 -12.45 3.79
C GLY A 20 4.64 -12.68 2.99
N VAL A 21 5.62 -13.31 3.62
CA VAL A 21 6.73 -13.95 2.92
C VAL A 21 6.62 -15.43 3.23
N THR A 22 6.66 -16.26 2.19
CA THR A 22 6.43 -17.70 2.33
C THR A 22 7.73 -18.46 2.13
N PRO A 23 8.16 -19.27 3.13
CA PRO A 23 9.28 -20.17 2.90
C PRO A 23 8.89 -21.20 1.84
N LEU A 24 9.75 -21.42 0.84
CA LEU A 24 9.54 -22.49 -0.13
C LEU A 24 9.53 -23.87 0.57
N PRO A 25 8.72 -24.82 0.07
CA PRO A 25 8.52 -26.12 0.74
C PRO A 25 9.77 -27.01 0.77
N ASP A 26 10.71 -26.75 -0.13
CA ASP A 26 11.94 -27.50 -0.36
C ASP A 26 13.18 -26.82 0.24
N ASN A 27 12.97 -25.90 1.18
CA ASN A 27 14.02 -25.32 2.00
C ASN A 27 14.47 -26.31 3.09
N HIS A 28 15.78 -26.44 3.28
CA HIS A 28 16.35 -27.26 4.35
C HIS A 28 16.97 -26.40 5.46
N GLN A 29 16.90 -26.86 6.71
CA GLN A 29 17.51 -26.16 7.84
C GLN A 29 19.04 -26.14 7.77
N SER A 30 19.64 -27.12 7.07
CA SER A 30 21.08 -27.24 6.82
C SER A 30 21.60 -26.27 5.77
N ASP A 31 20.73 -25.68 4.95
CA ASP A 31 21.14 -24.75 3.90
C ASP A 31 21.79 -23.51 4.54
N GLU A 32 22.87 -22.98 3.99
CA GLU A 32 23.60 -21.84 4.58
C GLU A 32 23.13 -20.49 4.05
N TYR A 33 22.79 -20.42 2.76
CA TYR A 33 22.45 -19.18 2.05
C TYR A 33 20.94 -19.02 1.89
N VAL A 34 20.47 -17.78 1.82
CA VAL A 34 19.04 -17.46 1.86
C VAL A 34 18.74 -16.26 0.96
N TYR A 35 17.85 -16.46 0.02
CA TYR A 35 17.42 -15.48 -0.96
C TYR A 35 15.94 -15.14 -0.77
N GLU A 36 15.59 -13.85 -0.83
CA GLU A 36 14.21 -13.37 -0.91
C GLU A 36 13.82 -13.16 -2.37
N ILE A 37 12.85 -13.93 -2.85
CA ILE A 37 12.32 -13.86 -4.22
C ILE A 37 11.00 -13.08 -4.18
N ILE A 38 10.90 -11.99 -4.92
CA ILE A 38 9.70 -11.14 -4.99
C ILE A 38 9.19 -11.12 -6.42
N VAL A 39 8.02 -11.73 -6.64
CA VAL A 39 7.39 -11.87 -7.94
C VAL A 39 6.29 -10.83 -8.10
N PHE A 40 6.32 -10.11 -9.23
CA PHE A 40 5.33 -9.08 -9.54
C PHE A 40 4.48 -9.52 -10.72
N THR A 41 3.20 -9.77 -10.44
CA THR A 41 2.21 -10.11 -11.46
C THR A 41 1.58 -8.85 -12.03
N GLY A 42 1.34 -8.82 -13.35
CA GLY A 42 0.78 -7.66 -14.04
C GLY A 42 -0.64 -7.30 -13.61
N GLN A 43 -1.04 -6.05 -13.88
CA GLN A 43 -2.40 -5.55 -13.60
C GLN A 43 -3.37 -5.70 -14.79
N ARG A 44 -2.91 -6.26 -15.91
CA ARG A 44 -3.75 -6.51 -17.10
C ARG A 44 -4.92 -7.45 -16.74
N LYS A 45 -6.01 -7.38 -17.51
CA LYS A 45 -7.15 -8.28 -17.32
C LYS A 45 -6.66 -9.73 -17.45
N ASP A 46 -7.06 -10.60 -16.53
CA ASP A 46 -6.68 -12.02 -16.49
C ASP A 46 -5.16 -12.26 -16.47
N ALA A 47 -4.41 -11.38 -15.80
CA ALA A 47 -2.96 -11.48 -15.66
C ALA A 47 -2.48 -12.46 -14.59
N GLY A 48 -3.38 -12.95 -13.73
CA GLY A 48 -3.04 -13.87 -12.65
C GLY A 48 -3.23 -15.32 -13.07
N THR A 49 -2.49 -16.23 -12.42
CA THR A 49 -2.51 -17.66 -12.74
C THR A 49 -2.80 -18.51 -11.51
N ASN A 50 -3.41 -19.68 -11.75
CA ASN A 50 -3.52 -20.76 -10.76
C ASN A 50 -2.68 -21.99 -11.18
N SER A 51 -1.94 -21.91 -12.28
CA SER A 51 -0.99 -22.94 -12.72
C SER A 51 0.19 -23.04 -11.74
N ASN A 52 0.83 -24.20 -11.66
CA ASN A 52 2.04 -24.34 -10.86
C ASN A 52 3.21 -23.69 -11.60
N VAL A 53 3.89 -22.77 -10.91
CA VAL A 53 5.02 -22.02 -11.48
C VAL A 53 6.32 -22.55 -10.90
N HIS A 54 7.21 -22.92 -11.80
CA HIS A 54 8.51 -23.50 -11.48
C HIS A 54 9.62 -22.60 -12.00
N PHE A 55 10.78 -22.66 -11.35
CA PHE A 55 11.94 -21.90 -11.78
C PHE A 55 13.25 -22.58 -11.44
N VAL A 56 14.30 -22.15 -12.14
CA VAL A 56 15.71 -22.44 -11.86
C VAL A 56 16.48 -21.11 -11.93
N ILE A 57 17.32 -20.86 -10.94
CA ILE A 57 18.22 -19.70 -10.91
C ILE A 57 19.63 -20.18 -11.24
N HIS A 58 20.26 -19.50 -12.19
CA HIS A 58 21.66 -19.70 -12.52
C HIS A 58 22.47 -18.50 -12.04
N GLY A 59 23.51 -18.76 -11.25
CA GLY A 59 24.52 -17.76 -10.90
C GLY A 59 25.92 -18.23 -11.31
N ASP A 60 26.91 -17.39 -11.03
CA ASP A 60 28.31 -17.64 -11.42
C ASP A 60 28.91 -18.86 -10.71
N GLU A 61 28.53 -19.11 -9.45
CA GLU A 61 29.14 -20.15 -8.62
C GLU A 61 28.34 -21.44 -8.59
N SER A 62 27.01 -21.35 -8.68
CA SER A 62 26.13 -22.51 -8.70
C SER A 62 24.75 -22.20 -9.27
N GLU A 63 23.99 -23.25 -9.54
CA GLU A 63 22.59 -23.18 -9.95
C GLU A 63 21.68 -23.88 -8.95
N THR A 64 20.41 -23.48 -8.92
CA THR A 64 19.40 -24.15 -8.11
C THR A 64 18.85 -25.38 -8.83
N HIS A 65 18.30 -26.32 -8.08
CA HIS A 65 17.39 -27.32 -8.65
C HIS A 65 16.06 -26.65 -9.05
N VAL A 66 15.17 -27.42 -9.68
CA VAL A 66 13.82 -26.96 -9.97
C VAL A 66 13.10 -26.65 -8.66
N ARG A 67 12.78 -25.37 -8.48
CA ARG A 67 12.02 -24.86 -7.33
C ARG A 67 10.59 -24.55 -7.77
N THR A 68 9.64 -24.62 -6.84
CA THR A 68 8.22 -24.32 -7.12
C THR A 68 7.74 -23.16 -6.27
N LEU A 69 7.12 -22.16 -6.89
CA LEU A 69 6.46 -21.08 -6.17
C LEU A 69 5.15 -21.61 -5.60
N ALA A 70 5.10 -21.82 -4.28
CA ALA A 70 3.94 -22.36 -3.59
C ALA A 70 3.66 -21.61 -2.29
N ASP A 71 2.38 -21.46 -1.96
CA ASP A 71 1.93 -20.96 -0.67
C ASP A 71 0.71 -21.76 -0.18
N PRO A 72 0.80 -22.45 0.98
CA PRO A 72 -0.28 -23.30 1.46
C PRO A 72 -1.48 -22.52 2.04
N HIS A 73 -1.34 -21.21 2.27
CA HIS A 73 -2.34 -20.41 2.97
C HIS A 73 -2.89 -19.26 2.13
N ARG A 74 -2.16 -18.80 1.12
CA ARG A 74 -2.52 -17.63 0.30
C ARG A 74 -2.60 -17.99 -1.16
N LYS A 75 -3.54 -17.35 -1.87
CA LYS A 75 -3.53 -17.35 -3.34
C LYS A 75 -2.41 -16.45 -3.83
N ILE A 76 -1.39 -17.05 -4.43
CA ILE A 76 -0.24 -16.36 -5.03
C ILE A 76 -0.45 -16.07 -6.52
N LEU A 77 0.39 -15.23 -7.08
CA LEU A 77 0.49 -14.93 -8.52
C LEU A 77 -0.83 -14.41 -9.12
N GLN A 78 -1.61 -13.74 -8.28
CA GLN A 78 -2.89 -13.15 -8.68
C GLN A 78 -2.67 -11.81 -9.39
N ARG A 79 -3.66 -11.37 -10.18
CA ARG A 79 -3.62 -10.09 -10.91
C ARG A 79 -3.21 -8.92 -10.01
N GLY A 80 -2.15 -8.21 -10.39
CA GLY A 80 -1.59 -7.08 -9.65
C GLY A 80 -0.98 -7.45 -8.30
N GLY A 81 -0.78 -8.74 -8.05
CA GLY A 81 -0.19 -9.31 -6.84
C GLY A 81 1.31 -9.08 -6.76
N VAL A 82 1.80 -9.02 -5.53
CA VAL A 82 3.22 -8.98 -5.19
C VAL A 82 3.43 -10.06 -4.16
N ASP A 83 4.05 -11.16 -4.58
CA ASP A 83 4.23 -12.34 -3.77
C ASP A 83 5.70 -12.50 -3.45
N ALA A 84 6.01 -12.69 -2.17
CA ALA A 84 7.38 -12.81 -1.67
C ALA A 84 7.60 -14.20 -1.09
N PHE A 85 8.73 -14.79 -1.44
CA PHE A 85 9.14 -16.12 -1.04
C PHE A 85 10.55 -16.09 -0.46
N ILE A 86 10.85 -17.02 0.45
CA ILE A 86 12.21 -17.29 0.89
C ILE A 86 12.66 -18.62 0.32
N MET A 87 13.80 -18.61 -0.36
CA MET A 87 14.51 -19.79 -0.81
C MET A 87 15.82 -19.90 -0.02
N SER A 88 16.08 -21.04 0.60
CA SER A 88 17.39 -21.38 1.14
C SER A 88 18.15 -22.27 0.16
N VAL A 89 19.48 -22.20 0.16
CA VAL A 89 20.34 -23.05 -0.68
C VAL A 89 21.62 -23.41 0.09
N PRO A 90 22.22 -24.59 -0.19
CA PRO A 90 23.37 -25.07 0.58
C PRO A 90 24.62 -24.22 0.35
N LYS A 91 24.83 -23.70 -0.86
CA LYS A 91 26.00 -22.89 -1.25
C LYS A 91 25.55 -21.57 -1.87
N THR A 92 26.45 -20.59 -1.89
CA THR A 92 26.23 -19.33 -2.59
C THR A 92 26.00 -19.56 -4.09
N LEU A 93 25.06 -18.80 -4.66
CA LEU A 93 24.85 -18.75 -6.11
C LEU A 93 25.83 -17.77 -6.80
N GLY A 94 26.53 -16.92 -6.02
CA GLY A 94 27.35 -15.83 -6.56
C GLY A 94 26.48 -14.73 -7.18
N PHE A 95 27.02 -14.06 -8.20
CA PHE A 95 26.23 -13.12 -9.01
C PHE A 95 25.19 -13.89 -9.82
N LEU A 96 23.92 -13.45 -9.78
CA LEU A 96 22.86 -14.13 -10.52
C LEU A 96 22.90 -13.69 -11.99
N ASN A 97 22.93 -14.66 -12.90
CA ASN A 97 23.03 -14.41 -14.34
C ASN A 97 21.66 -14.41 -15.01
N CYS A 98 20.85 -15.44 -14.74
CA CYS A 98 19.53 -15.57 -15.30
C CYS A 98 18.61 -16.43 -14.42
N ILE A 99 17.32 -16.27 -14.62
CA ILE A 99 16.28 -17.15 -14.08
C ILE A 99 15.48 -17.76 -15.22
N ARG A 100 15.44 -19.09 -15.27
CA ARG A 100 14.52 -19.85 -16.12
C ARG A 100 13.22 -20.02 -15.33
N ILE A 101 12.10 -19.58 -15.87
CA ILE A 101 10.79 -19.66 -15.22
C ILE A 101 9.72 -20.15 -16.20
N TRP A 102 8.84 -21.02 -15.73
CA TRP A 102 7.76 -21.59 -16.52
C TRP A 102 6.57 -22.00 -15.67
N HIS A 103 5.46 -22.34 -16.31
CA HIS A 103 4.31 -22.97 -15.65
C HIS A 103 3.83 -24.22 -16.37
N ASP A 104 3.07 -25.05 -15.66
CA ASP A 104 2.51 -26.31 -16.18
C ASP A 104 1.20 -26.16 -16.95
N ASN A 105 0.61 -24.96 -16.97
CA ASN A 105 -0.63 -24.63 -17.68
C ASN A 105 -1.85 -25.41 -17.17
N THR A 106 -1.82 -25.86 -15.90
CA THR A 106 -2.92 -26.63 -15.28
C THR A 106 -4.09 -25.76 -14.81
N GLY A 107 -3.92 -24.43 -14.77
CA GLY A 107 -5.01 -23.52 -14.43
C GLY A 107 -6.18 -23.61 -15.42
N GLU A 108 -7.41 -23.45 -14.92
CA GLU A 108 -8.60 -23.49 -15.77
C GLU A 108 -8.87 -22.15 -16.47
N GLY A 109 -9.28 -22.23 -17.74
CA GLY A 109 -9.73 -21.09 -18.53
C GLY A 109 -8.70 -19.95 -18.56
N SER A 110 -9.14 -18.73 -18.21
CA SER A 110 -8.26 -17.56 -18.22
C SER A 110 -7.20 -17.55 -17.10
N SER A 111 -7.27 -18.49 -16.15
CA SER A 111 -6.29 -18.64 -15.05
C SER A 111 -5.13 -19.57 -15.39
N SER A 112 -5.09 -20.14 -16.60
CA SER A 112 -3.93 -20.85 -17.13
C SER A 112 -2.80 -19.87 -17.48
N SER A 113 -3.20 -18.77 -18.13
CA SER A 113 -2.45 -17.57 -18.48
C SER A 113 -1.80 -16.88 -17.29
N TRP A 114 -0.58 -16.37 -17.48
CA TRP A 114 0.09 -15.51 -16.50
C TRP A 114 0.80 -14.35 -17.17
N PHE A 115 0.61 -13.12 -16.66
CA PHE A 115 1.44 -11.99 -17.08
C PHE A 115 2.47 -11.67 -16.00
N LEU A 116 3.71 -12.09 -16.21
CA LEU A 116 4.81 -11.76 -15.33
C LEU A 116 5.34 -10.37 -15.67
N LYS A 117 5.30 -9.46 -14.70
CA LYS A 117 5.86 -8.11 -14.88
C LYS A 117 7.38 -8.14 -14.70
N TYR A 118 7.86 -8.57 -13.53
CA TYR A 118 9.29 -8.70 -13.20
C TYR A 118 9.47 -9.51 -11.91
N ILE A 119 10.69 -9.97 -11.67
CA ILE A 119 11.11 -10.65 -10.43
C ILE A 119 12.26 -9.86 -9.83
N ILE A 120 12.28 -9.72 -8.50
CA ILE A 120 13.42 -9.20 -7.76
C ILE A 120 13.91 -10.30 -6.84
N ILE A 121 15.18 -10.68 -6.97
CA ILE A 121 15.82 -11.61 -6.05
C ILE A 121 16.79 -10.80 -5.19
N ARG A 122 16.69 -10.94 -3.87
CA ARG A 122 17.60 -10.31 -2.93
C ARG A 122 18.39 -11.37 -2.18
N ASP A 123 19.69 -11.28 -2.24
CA ASP A 123 20.59 -12.02 -1.36
C ASP A 123 20.47 -11.42 0.07
N LEU A 124 20.11 -12.23 1.07
CA LEU A 124 19.90 -11.74 2.44
C LEU A 124 21.18 -11.66 3.27
N GLN A 125 22.28 -12.21 2.77
CA GLN A 125 23.62 -12.13 3.34
C GLN A 125 24.26 -10.80 2.93
N THR A 126 24.32 -10.53 1.62
CA THR A 126 24.96 -9.34 1.03
C THR A 126 24.03 -8.15 0.89
N MET A 127 22.71 -8.36 0.96
CA MET A 127 21.65 -7.37 0.70
C MET A 127 21.61 -6.85 -0.75
N GLU A 128 22.33 -7.50 -1.67
CA GLU A 128 22.31 -7.21 -3.10
C GLU A 128 20.98 -7.59 -3.74
N LYS A 129 20.58 -6.85 -4.78
CA LYS A 129 19.31 -7.07 -5.50
C LYS A 129 19.55 -7.28 -6.99
N PHE A 130 19.05 -8.40 -7.47
CA PHE A 130 19.01 -8.78 -8.87
C PHE A 130 17.60 -8.56 -9.42
N HIS A 131 17.51 -7.97 -10.59
CA HIS A 131 16.25 -7.59 -11.22
C HIS A 131 16.09 -8.38 -12.51
N PHE A 132 14.97 -9.07 -12.70
CA PHE A 132 14.67 -9.84 -13.89
C PHE A 132 13.40 -9.28 -14.52
N ILE A 133 13.53 -8.60 -15.65
CA ILE A 133 12.42 -7.92 -16.32
C ILE A 133 11.83 -8.88 -17.35
N SER A 134 10.50 -9.02 -17.36
CA SER A 134 9.81 -9.86 -18.34
C SER A 134 8.78 -9.07 -19.14
N GLN A 135 7.76 -8.52 -18.47
CA GLN A 135 6.64 -7.78 -19.08
C GLN A 135 5.95 -8.52 -20.24
N ARG A 136 5.86 -9.85 -20.16
CA ARG A 136 5.28 -10.72 -21.20
C ARG A 136 4.28 -11.73 -20.65
N TRP A 137 3.46 -12.29 -21.54
CA TRP A 137 2.50 -13.34 -21.19
C TRP A 137 3.14 -14.73 -21.25
N PHE A 138 3.06 -15.48 -20.17
CA PHE A 138 3.28 -16.90 -20.13
C PHE A 138 1.91 -17.56 -20.34
N ALA A 139 1.62 -17.93 -21.59
CA ALA A 139 0.33 -18.43 -22.02
C ALA A 139 0.47 -19.07 -23.39
N VAL A 140 -0.28 -20.14 -23.66
CA VAL A 140 -0.32 -20.78 -24.99
C VAL A 140 -1.16 -19.93 -25.95
N GLU A 141 -2.17 -19.26 -25.42
CA GLU A 141 -3.21 -18.54 -26.15
C GLU A 141 -2.98 -17.02 -26.26
N LYS A 142 -1.90 -16.48 -25.70
CA LYS A 142 -1.57 -15.04 -25.75
C LYS A 142 -0.11 -14.79 -26.12
N ASP A 143 0.17 -13.59 -26.64
CA ASP A 143 1.51 -13.10 -26.96
C ASP A 143 2.23 -14.02 -27.96
N ASP A 144 3.36 -14.64 -27.59
CA ASP A 144 4.15 -15.53 -28.44
C ASP A 144 3.85 -17.03 -28.19
N GLY A 145 2.83 -17.36 -27.40
CA GLY A 145 2.44 -18.74 -27.10
C GLY A 145 3.41 -19.49 -26.16
N LYS A 146 4.41 -18.81 -25.58
CA LYS A 146 5.42 -19.45 -24.73
C LYS A 146 5.01 -19.43 -23.26
N ILE A 147 5.08 -20.59 -22.62
CA ILE A 147 4.86 -20.78 -21.17
C ILE A 147 6.15 -20.85 -20.35
N GLU A 148 7.29 -20.73 -21.02
CA GLU A 148 8.63 -20.81 -20.45
C GLU A 148 9.52 -19.71 -21.02
N ARG A 149 10.32 -19.07 -20.15
CA ARG A 149 11.33 -18.08 -20.55
C ARG A 149 12.56 -18.11 -19.65
N ILE A 150 13.70 -17.77 -20.23
CA ILE A 150 14.93 -17.45 -19.53
C ILE A 150 15.05 -15.93 -19.49
N LEU A 151 15.10 -15.36 -18.29
CA LEU A 151 15.21 -13.93 -18.06
C LEU A 151 16.62 -13.62 -17.57
N PRO A 152 17.43 -12.83 -18.31
CA PRO A 152 18.73 -12.39 -17.82
C PRO A 152 18.57 -11.36 -16.70
N THR A 153 19.60 -11.24 -15.87
CA THR A 153 19.71 -10.16 -14.90
C THR A 153 19.80 -8.83 -15.63
N ALA A 154 18.92 -7.91 -15.27
CA ALA A 154 18.85 -6.59 -15.86
C ALA A 154 20.12 -5.79 -15.58
N SER A 155 20.62 -5.13 -16.62
CA SER A 155 21.71 -4.16 -16.55
C SER A 155 21.30 -2.90 -15.78
N GLU A 156 22.27 -2.08 -15.34
CA GLU A 156 21.96 -0.80 -14.65
C GLU A 156 21.10 0.14 -15.52
N ILE A 157 21.32 0.15 -16.83
CA ILE A 157 20.53 0.97 -17.77
C ILE A 157 19.07 0.52 -17.77
N GLU A 158 18.82 -0.79 -17.92
CA GLU A 158 17.48 -1.36 -17.88
C GLU A 158 16.83 -1.17 -16.51
N LYS A 159 17.59 -1.24 -15.41
CA LYS A 159 17.09 -0.94 -14.05
C LYS A 159 16.60 0.52 -13.96
N HIS A 160 17.30 1.47 -14.58
CA HIS A 160 16.91 2.87 -14.60
C HIS A 160 15.66 3.12 -15.46
N GLU A 161 15.60 2.57 -16.67
CA GLU A 161 14.42 2.64 -17.54
C GLU A 161 13.21 1.98 -16.87
N PHE A 162 13.43 0.79 -16.30
CA PHE A 162 12.43 0.10 -15.51
C PHE A 162 11.97 0.91 -14.30
N SER A 163 12.87 1.57 -13.58
CA SER A 163 12.49 2.41 -12.44
C SER A 163 11.62 3.60 -12.84
N TYR A 164 11.88 4.15 -14.04
CA TYR A 164 11.05 5.21 -14.62
C TYR A 164 9.64 4.70 -14.97
N LEU A 165 9.56 3.53 -15.63
CA LEU A 165 8.29 2.85 -15.93
C LEU A 165 7.58 2.31 -14.66
N LEU A 166 8.35 2.01 -13.63
CA LEU A 166 7.90 1.50 -12.34
C LEU A 166 7.71 2.65 -11.35
N THR A 167 6.69 3.45 -11.65
CA THR A 167 6.06 4.48 -10.81
C THR A 167 5.40 3.86 -9.55
N LYS A 168 5.88 2.71 -9.02
CA LYS A 168 5.46 2.10 -7.75
C LYS A 168 5.79 3.00 -6.57
N ARG A 169 6.93 3.71 -6.63
CA ARG A 169 7.31 4.70 -5.61
C ARG A 169 6.36 5.89 -5.62
N THR A 170 5.92 6.31 -6.80
CA THR A 170 4.92 7.37 -6.97
C THR A 170 3.52 6.89 -6.59
N TYR A 171 3.12 5.65 -6.91
CA TYR A 171 1.89 5.06 -6.40
C TYR A 171 1.88 5.04 -4.87
N HIS A 172 2.96 4.56 -4.23
CA HIS A 172 3.08 4.60 -2.77
C HIS A 172 3.12 6.04 -2.25
N SER A 173 3.82 6.96 -2.91
CA SER A 173 3.93 8.36 -2.51
C SER A 173 2.57 9.06 -2.54
N ILE A 174 1.83 8.96 -3.65
CA ILE A 174 0.50 9.55 -3.81
C ILE A 174 -0.53 8.87 -2.90
N SER A 175 -0.52 7.54 -2.82
CA SER A 175 -1.45 6.80 -1.95
C SER A 175 -1.11 6.85 -0.47
N ASP A 176 0.06 7.37 -0.10
CA ASP A 176 0.39 7.67 1.30
C ASP A 176 0.27 9.17 1.62
N SER A 177 0.43 10.06 0.64
CA SER A 177 0.34 11.51 0.83
C SER A 177 -1.09 12.02 0.88
N HIS A 178 -2.01 11.48 0.06
CA HIS A 178 -3.33 12.06 -0.13
C HIS A 178 -4.46 11.26 0.55
N LEU A 179 -4.91 11.71 1.72
CA LEU A 179 -5.86 11.02 2.60
C LEU A 179 -7.12 10.44 1.91
N TRP A 180 -7.72 11.18 0.97
CA TRP A 180 -8.90 10.73 0.24
C TRP A 180 -8.59 9.60 -0.77
N PHE A 181 -7.62 9.80 -1.66
CA PHE A 181 -7.17 8.78 -2.62
C PHE A 181 -6.64 7.52 -1.92
N SER A 182 -5.96 7.73 -0.80
CA SER A 182 -5.50 6.71 0.14
C SER A 182 -6.59 5.75 0.65
N ILE A 183 -7.88 6.12 0.62
CA ILE A 183 -9.00 5.23 0.99
C ILE A 183 -9.18 4.12 -0.05
N PHE A 184 -9.01 4.44 -1.32
CA PHE A 184 -9.19 3.49 -2.43
C PHE A 184 -7.89 2.79 -2.81
N SER A 185 -6.75 3.46 -2.65
CA SER A 185 -5.46 2.99 -3.18
C SER A 185 -4.38 2.76 -2.11
N ARG A 186 -4.73 2.48 -0.83
CA ARG A 186 -3.74 2.17 0.23
C ARG A 186 -2.78 1.02 -0.20
N PRO A 187 -1.46 1.16 0.02
CA PRO A 187 -0.54 0.04 -0.12
C PRO A 187 -0.66 -0.91 1.09
N PRO A 188 -0.69 -2.24 0.88
CA PRO A 188 -0.93 -3.21 1.97
C PRO A 188 0.03 -3.09 3.16
N SER A 189 1.27 -2.66 2.93
CA SER A 189 2.30 -2.50 3.96
C SER A 189 2.08 -1.32 4.91
N ASN A 190 1.21 -0.36 4.58
CA ASN A 190 1.03 0.85 5.39
C ASN A 190 0.16 0.57 6.62
N ARG A 191 0.61 0.92 7.82
CA ARG A 191 -0.13 0.72 9.09
C ARG A 191 -1.38 1.61 9.23
N PHE A 192 -1.44 2.75 8.54
CA PHE A 192 -2.59 3.64 8.55
C PHE A 192 -3.72 3.06 7.68
N THR A 193 -4.73 2.50 8.33
CA THR A 193 -5.81 1.70 7.71
C THR A 193 -6.79 2.56 6.91
N ARG A 194 -7.52 1.96 5.97
CA ARG A 194 -8.57 2.66 5.19
C ARG A 194 -9.70 3.13 6.09
N VAL A 195 -10.05 2.38 7.13
CA VAL A 195 -11.07 2.77 8.12
C VAL A 195 -10.66 4.02 8.89
N GLN A 196 -9.40 4.08 9.34
CA GLN A 196 -8.88 5.27 10.02
C GLN A 196 -8.85 6.47 9.06
N ARG A 197 -8.40 6.28 7.81
CA ARG A 197 -8.41 7.32 6.76
C ARG A 197 -9.82 7.84 6.48
N CYS A 198 -10.79 6.94 6.34
CA CYS A 198 -12.21 7.27 6.19
C CYS A 198 -12.71 8.09 7.39
N THR A 199 -12.37 7.70 8.61
CA THR A 199 -12.76 8.45 9.82
C THR A 199 -12.16 9.85 9.81
N CYS A 200 -10.87 10.00 9.51
CA CYS A 200 -10.24 11.32 9.38
C CYS A 200 -10.95 12.19 8.31
N CYS A 201 -11.22 11.64 7.12
CA CYS A 201 -11.92 12.36 6.05
C CYS A 201 -13.29 12.87 6.49
N PHE A 202 -14.08 12.03 7.18
CA PHE A 202 -15.39 12.44 7.68
C PHE A 202 -15.28 13.48 8.79
N THR A 203 -14.33 13.36 9.72
CA THR A 203 -14.09 14.38 10.74
C THR A 203 -13.75 15.73 10.12
N LEU A 204 -12.90 15.74 9.10
CA LEU A 204 -12.51 16.98 8.40
C LEU A 204 -13.64 17.59 7.60
N PHE A 205 -14.46 16.75 6.96
CA PHE A 205 -15.65 17.21 6.26
C PHE A 205 -16.62 17.94 7.22
N TYR A 206 -16.94 17.34 8.37
CA TYR A 206 -17.83 17.97 9.35
C TYR A 206 -17.22 19.22 10.01
N LEU A 207 -15.93 19.20 10.31
CA LEU A 207 -15.24 20.37 10.87
C LEU A 207 -15.22 21.54 9.88
N SER A 208 -14.95 21.26 8.60
CA SER A 208 -15.01 22.26 7.54
C SER A 208 -16.41 22.83 7.38
N MET A 209 -17.44 21.98 7.37
CA MET A 209 -18.84 22.41 7.29
C MET A 209 -19.25 23.29 8.49
N PHE A 210 -18.85 22.90 9.71
CA PHE A 210 -19.06 23.69 10.92
C PHE A 210 -18.39 25.08 10.82
N LEU A 211 -17.11 25.13 10.45
CA LEU A 211 -16.36 26.38 10.33
C LEU A 211 -16.89 27.27 9.21
N ASN A 212 -17.34 26.68 8.10
CA ASN A 212 -18.03 27.40 7.04
C ASN A 212 -19.25 28.11 7.62
N ILE A 213 -20.21 27.38 8.21
CA ILE A 213 -21.45 27.99 8.74
C ILE A 213 -21.14 29.07 9.79
N MET A 214 -20.27 28.76 10.75
CA MET A 214 -19.89 29.69 11.82
C MET A 214 -19.31 31.01 11.26
N TYR A 215 -18.45 30.92 10.26
CA TYR A 215 -17.80 32.10 9.69
C TYR A 215 -18.71 32.86 8.72
N TYR A 216 -19.62 32.16 8.02
CA TYR A 216 -20.69 32.77 7.25
C TYR A 216 -21.59 33.65 8.13
N ASP A 217 -22.00 33.15 9.29
CA ASP A 217 -22.81 33.91 10.23
C ASP A 217 -22.08 35.14 10.77
N LEU A 218 -20.81 35.00 11.14
CA LEU A 218 -19.96 36.11 11.55
C LEU A 218 -19.83 37.18 10.45
N SER A 219 -19.67 36.74 9.20
CA SER A 219 -19.59 37.65 8.06
C SER A 219 -20.91 38.39 7.80
N ASN A 220 -22.05 37.71 7.95
CA ASN A 220 -23.37 38.33 7.79
C ASN A 220 -23.66 39.34 8.90
N GLN A 221 -23.29 39.04 10.15
CA GLN A 221 -23.39 40.01 11.25
C GLN A 221 -22.50 41.24 11.01
N ALA A 222 -21.27 41.04 10.53
CA ALA A 222 -20.37 42.15 10.21
C ALA A 222 -20.87 43.02 9.04
N LYS A 223 -21.54 42.43 8.04
CA LYS A 223 -22.18 43.16 6.92
C LYS A 223 -23.39 43.97 7.36
N ASN A 224 -24.23 43.43 8.23
CA ASN A 224 -25.38 44.17 8.76
C ASN A 224 -24.94 45.43 9.51
N ASN A 225 -23.73 45.42 10.07
CA ASN A 225 -23.15 46.58 10.77
C ASN A 225 -22.41 47.56 9.84
N ASN A 226 -21.90 47.10 8.69
CA ASN A 226 -21.14 47.90 7.73
C ASN A 226 -21.71 47.73 6.31
N SER A 227 -22.60 48.63 5.90
CA SER A 227 -23.19 48.66 4.56
C SER A 227 -22.14 48.91 3.47
N THR A 228 -21.53 47.84 2.94
CA THR A 228 -20.61 47.91 1.80
C THR A 228 -21.06 46.95 0.70
N ASN A 229 -21.21 47.48 -0.52
CA ASN A 229 -21.65 46.73 -1.69
C ASN A 229 -20.63 45.64 -2.03
N SER A 230 -21.06 44.37 -2.05
CA SER A 230 -20.21 43.24 -2.41
C SER A 230 -20.44 42.85 -3.88
N ALA A 231 -19.37 42.77 -4.65
CA ALA A 231 -19.41 42.32 -6.04
C ALA A 231 -19.75 40.82 -6.09
N SER A 232 -20.86 40.47 -6.74
CA SER A 232 -21.31 39.09 -6.94
C SER A 232 -21.05 38.65 -8.37
N LEU A 233 -20.42 37.49 -8.56
CA LEU A 233 -20.20 36.87 -9.86
C LEU A 233 -21.16 35.68 -10.00
N SER A 234 -22.17 35.81 -10.86
CA SER A 234 -23.12 34.71 -11.12
C SER A 234 -22.56 33.76 -12.17
N VAL A 235 -22.35 32.49 -11.81
CA VAL A 235 -22.07 31.40 -12.75
C VAL A 235 -23.29 30.46 -12.74
N GLY A 236 -24.21 30.65 -13.69
CA GLY A 236 -25.48 29.92 -13.73
C GLY A 236 -26.38 30.23 -12.53
N SER A 237 -26.96 29.21 -11.90
CA SER A 237 -27.80 29.36 -10.69
C SER A 237 -27.00 29.60 -9.40
N LEU A 238 -25.67 29.60 -9.47
CA LEU A 238 -24.79 29.80 -8.32
C LEU A 238 -24.26 31.25 -8.35
N GLN A 239 -24.68 32.06 -7.38
CA GLN A 239 -24.13 33.38 -7.14
C GLN A 239 -22.92 33.27 -6.23
N ILE A 240 -21.71 33.29 -6.79
CA ILE A 240 -20.47 33.22 -6.04
C ILE A 240 -20.05 34.65 -5.71
N ASN A 241 -20.04 34.99 -4.42
CA ASN A 241 -19.56 36.28 -3.94
C ASN A 241 -18.07 36.17 -3.56
N SER A 242 -17.25 37.17 -3.87
CA SER A 242 -15.83 37.22 -3.47
C SER A 242 -15.62 36.98 -1.98
N GLN A 243 -16.57 37.42 -1.14
CA GLN A 243 -16.54 37.14 0.30
C GLN A 243 -16.65 35.65 0.60
N GLN A 244 -17.47 34.89 -0.13
CA GLN A 244 -17.61 33.44 0.04
C GLN A 244 -16.29 32.71 -0.23
N ILE A 245 -15.53 33.17 -1.23
CA ILE A 245 -14.21 32.62 -1.56
C ILE A 245 -13.22 32.88 -0.41
N ILE A 246 -13.21 34.10 0.14
CA ILE A 246 -12.35 34.46 1.28
C ILE A 246 -12.69 33.61 2.51
N ILE A 247 -13.99 33.43 2.80
CA ILE A 247 -14.45 32.55 3.89
C ILE A 247 -13.91 31.13 3.68
N GLY A 248 -14.03 30.59 2.46
CA GLY A 248 -13.50 29.26 2.14
C GLY A 248 -12.00 29.10 2.37
N ILE A 249 -11.19 30.10 1.98
CA ILE A 249 -9.73 30.09 2.22
C ILE A 249 -9.41 30.12 3.72
N ILE A 250 -10.12 30.96 4.47
CA ILE A 250 -9.93 31.08 5.93
C ILE A 250 -10.30 29.75 6.61
N VAL A 251 -11.43 29.16 6.24
CA VAL A 251 -11.89 27.87 6.77
C VAL A 251 -10.89 26.76 6.46
N ASP A 252 -10.35 26.68 5.25
CA ASP A 252 -9.34 25.68 4.89
C ASP A 252 -8.10 25.80 5.79
N PHE A 253 -7.60 27.03 5.99
CA PHE A 253 -6.49 27.31 6.90
C PHE A 253 -6.77 26.86 8.34
N PHE A 254 -7.96 27.13 8.89
CA PHE A 254 -8.32 26.72 10.24
C PHE A 254 -8.56 25.22 10.37
N THR A 255 -9.08 24.55 9.34
CA THR A 255 -9.22 23.08 9.33
C THR A 255 -7.88 22.35 9.20
N PHE A 256 -6.86 23.01 8.64
CA PHE A 256 -5.56 22.41 8.37
C PHE A 256 -4.85 21.91 9.64
N VAL A 257 -4.80 22.71 10.70
CA VAL A 257 -4.09 22.34 11.94
C VAL A 257 -4.71 21.09 12.61
N PRO A 258 -6.04 21.04 12.86
CA PRO A 258 -6.70 19.82 13.35
C PRO A 258 -6.49 18.62 12.41
N SER A 259 -6.48 18.83 11.10
CA SER A 259 -6.26 17.76 10.12
C SER A 259 -4.90 17.11 10.24
N LEU A 260 -3.85 17.91 10.41
CA LEU A 260 -2.50 17.41 10.60
C LEU A 260 -2.39 16.63 11.91
N LEU A 261 -2.98 17.14 12.99
CA LEU A 261 -2.92 16.50 14.31
C LEU A 261 -3.59 15.11 14.29
N ILE A 262 -4.82 15.02 13.78
CA ILE A 262 -5.57 13.76 13.72
C ILE A 262 -4.86 12.75 12.81
N VAL A 263 -4.40 13.18 11.62
CA VAL A 263 -3.70 12.28 10.69
C VAL A 263 -2.36 11.82 11.25
N GLN A 264 -1.57 12.70 11.87
CA GLN A 264 -0.29 12.33 12.48
C GLN A 264 -0.48 11.38 13.67
N LEU A 265 -1.54 11.56 14.46
CA LEU A 265 -1.89 10.66 15.55
C LEU A 265 -2.09 9.24 15.01
N PHE A 266 -3.01 9.05 14.05
CA PHE A 266 -3.27 7.73 13.45
C PHE A 266 -2.06 7.15 12.72
N ARG A 267 -1.30 7.97 11.97
CA ARG A 267 -0.11 7.51 11.22
C ARG A 267 1.02 7.02 12.15
N ARG A 268 1.11 7.54 13.37
CA ARG A 268 2.15 7.19 14.36
C ARG A 268 1.70 6.13 15.39
N LEU A 269 0.47 5.63 15.31
CA LEU A 269 0.00 4.54 16.18
C LEU A 269 0.79 3.25 15.95
N ARG A 270 1.24 2.62 17.05
CA ARG A 270 1.76 1.25 17.01
C ARG A 270 0.61 0.25 16.98
N SER A 271 0.84 -0.87 16.29
CA SER A 271 -0.02 -2.06 16.43
C SER A 271 0.12 -2.63 17.85
N ARG A 272 -0.97 -3.19 18.38
CA ARG A 272 -1.02 -3.84 19.71
C ARG A 272 0.00 -4.97 19.82
N GLN A 273 0.21 -5.71 18.75
CA GLN A 273 1.21 -6.76 18.68
C GLN A 273 2.49 -6.23 18.02
N LYS A 274 3.64 -6.49 18.66
CA LYS A 274 4.96 -6.42 18.01
C LYS A 274 5.05 -7.56 16.99
N GLN A 275 4.34 -7.46 15.87
CA GLN A 275 4.53 -8.40 14.77
C GLN A 275 5.91 -8.15 14.17
N LEU A 276 6.77 -9.17 14.22
CA LEU A 276 8.02 -9.18 13.44
C LEU A 276 7.66 -8.92 11.97
N SER A 277 8.57 -8.31 11.20
CA SER A 277 8.32 -8.16 9.76
C SER A 277 8.02 -9.54 9.14
N PRO A 278 7.13 -9.64 8.14
CA PRO A 278 6.79 -10.92 7.52
C PRO A 278 8.02 -11.72 7.07
N LEU A 279 9.03 -11.02 6.52
CA LEU A 279 10.34 -11.58 6.21
C LEU A 279 11.03 -12.22 7.43
N ARG A 280 11.08 -11.52 8.57
CA ARG A 280 11.70 -12.03 9.79
C ARG A 280 10.95 -13.22 10.37
N GLN A 281 9.62 -13.24 10.24
CA GLN A 281 8.82 -14.39 10.66
C GLN A 281 9.13 -15.62 9.79
N ALA A 282 9.20 -15.44 8.47
CA ALA A 282 9.58 -16.51 7.54
C ALA A 282 11.01 -17.00 7.81
N LEU A 283 11.97 -16.09 7.99
CA LEU A 283 13.35 -16.43 8.33
C LEU A 283 13.45 -17.17 9.67
N TYR A 284 12.68 -16.78 10.68
CA TYR A 284 12.66 -17.47 11.96
C TYR A 284 12.20 -18.92 11.84
N LYS A 285 11.22 -19.20 10.96
CA LYS A 285 10.76 -20.57 10.69
C LYS A 285 11.85 -21.44 10.04
N ILE A 286 12.70 -20.86 9.20
CA ILE A 286 13.76 -21.61 8.49
C ILE A 286 15.01 -21.73 9.37
N LYS A 287 15.42 -20.63 10.01
CA LYS A 287 16.67 -20.52 10.78
C LYS A 287 16.45 -19.75 12.09
N PRO A 288 16.05 -20.44 13.17
CA PRO A 288 15.77 -19.78 14.45
C PRO A 288 17.02 -19.10 15.06
N HIS A 289 18.24 -19.58 14.76
CA HIS A 289 19.48 -19.10 15.36
C HIS A 289 20.09 -17.84 14.72
N LEU A 290 19.71 -17.47 13.48
CA LEU A 290 20.28 -16.30 12.77
C LEU A 290 19.91 -14.94 13.40
N GLN A 291 19.05 -14.91 14.43
CA GLN A 291 18.50 -13.68 14.98
C GLN A 291 19.41 -12.98 16.01
N SER A 292 20.46 -13.63 16.54
CA SER A 292 21.24 -13.05 17.65
C SER A 292 22.14 -11.87 17.24
N GLN A 293 22.47 -11.69 15.96
CA GLN A 293 23.56 -10.78 15.57
C GLN A 293 23.18 -9.42 14.96
N LYS A 294 21.91 -9.11 14.65
CA LYS A 294 21.54 -7.77 14.11
C LYS A 294 20.36 -7.11 14.83
N LYS A 295 20.63 -6.58 16.03
CA LYS A 295 19.91 -5.40 16.56
C LYS A 295 20.28 -4.20 15.67
N ASN A 296 19.55 -4.00 14.57
CA ASN A 296 19.63 -2.73 13.84
C ASN A 296 19.13 -1.61 14.76
N ASN A 297 20.05 -0.78 15.23
CA ASN A 297 19.80 0.53 15.85
C ASN A 297 19.16 1.48 14.83
N ARG A 298 17.91 1.23 14.43
CA ARG A 298 17.12 2.25 13.73
C ARG A 298 16.61 3.23 14.79
N LYS A 299 17.04 4.49 14.68
CA LYS A 299 16.53 5.62 15.50
C LYS A 299 15.01 5.49 15.60
N SER A 300 14.49 5.38 16.83
CA SER A 300 13.06 5.21 17.05
C SER A 300 12.35 6.49 16.64
N SER A 301 11.66 6.47 15.51
CA SER A 301 10.66 7.50 15.21
C SER A 301 9.68 7.59 16.38
N LEU A 302 9.38 8.81 16.84
CA LEU A 302 8.37 9.06 17.87
C LEU A 302 7.07 8.36 17.47
N THR A 303 6.68 7.34 18.23
CA THR A 303 5.57 6.45 17.91
C THR A 303 4.70 6.30 19.13
N PHE A 304 3.38 6.37 18.93
CA PHE A 304 2.43 6.34 20.03
C PHE A 304 2.10 4.90 20.43
N PRO A 305 1.86 4.65 21.73
CA PRO A 305 1.30 3.39 22.20
C PRO A 305 -0.01 3.02 21.48
N TRP A 306 -0.32 1.72 21.44
CA TRP A 306 -1.54 1.22 20.80
C TRP A 306 -2.82 1.80 21.41
N TRP A 307 -2.86 2.03 22.72
CA TRP A 307 -4.04 2.56 23.42
C TRP A 307 -4.42 3.98 23.00
N CYS A 308 -3.49 4.75 22.41
CA CYS A 308 -3.79 6.06 21.84
C CYS A 308 -4.80 5.99 20.68
N ILE A 309 -5.11 4.79 20.15
CA ILE A 309 -6.19 4.60 19.20
C ILE A 309 -7.55 5.03 19.76
N PHE A 310 -7.81 4.79 21.05
CA PHE A 310 -9.06 5.17 21.70
C PHE A 310 -9.17 6.69 21.84
N ILE A 311 -8.06 7.36 22.17
CA ILE A 311 -7.99 8.82 22.18
C ILE A 311 -8.27 9.37 20.78
N ALA A 312 -7.63 8.81 19.74
CA ALA A 312 -7.79 9.28 18.38
C ALA A 312 -9.25 9.20 17.89
N TYR A 313 -9.92 8.07 18.13
CA TYR A 313 -11.34 7.92 17.82
C TYR A 313 -12.23 8.79 18.71
N GLY A 314 -11.94 8.91 20.00
CA GLY A 314 -12.66 9.78 20.92
C GLY A 314 -12.64 11.24 20.46
N LEU A 315 -11.48 11.77 20.08
CA LEU A 315 -11.35 13.11 19.52
C LEU A 315 -12.16 13.29 18.24
N CYS A 316 -12.14 12.31 17.33
CA CYS A 316 -12.94 12.36 16.11
C CYS A 316 -14.45 12.39 16.42
N ILE A 317 -14.91 11.58 17.37
CA ILE A 317 -16.32 11.54 17.78
C ILE A 317 -16.74 12.88 18.40
N ILE A 318 -15.90 13.46 19.26
CA ILE A 318 -16.17 14.77 19.87
C ILE A 318 -16.27 15.85 18.79
N PHE A 319 -15.29 15.95 17.88
CA PHE A 319 -15.33 16.94 16.80
C PHE A 319 -16.56 16.78 15.93
N VAL A 320 -16.85 15.56 15.46
CA VAL A 320 -18.03 15.29 14.63
C VAL A 320 -19.32 15.57 15.39
N GLY A 321 -19.42 15.17 16.66
CA GLY A 321 -20.61 15.39 17.50
C GLY A 321 -20.88 16.88 17.73
N LEU A 322 -19.86 17.65 18.08
CA LEU A 322 -19.97 19.11 18.24
C LEU A 322 -20.35 19.79 16.93
N SER A 323 -19.73 19.40 15.82
CA SER A 323 -20.07 19.93 14.50
C SER A 323 -21.53 19.62 14.14
N ILE A 324 -21.98 18.37 14.30
CA ILE A 324 -23.37 17.98 14.00
C ILE A 324 -24.36 18.73 14.89
N LEU A 325 -24.11 18.81 16.20
CA LEU A 325 -24.98 19.53 17.13
C LEU A 325 -25.13 21.00 16.73
N PHE A 326 -24.03 21.67 16.40
CA PHE A 326 -24.07 23.06 15.95
C PHE A 326 -24.78 23.23 14.60
N ILE A 327 -24.49 22.35 13.63
CA ILE A 327 -25.14 22.35 12.32
C ILE A 327 -26.66 22.20 12.47
N ILE A 328 -27.12 21.28 13.33
CA ILE A 328 -28.54 21.07 13.58
C ILE A 328 -29.15 22.27 14.30
N ALA A 329 -28.48 22.79 15.34
CA ALA A 329 -28.97 23.97 16.07
C ALA A 329 -29.20 25.16 15.11
N ARG A 330 -28.21 25.45 14.25
CA ARG A 330 -28.35 26.49 13.23
C ARG A 330 -29.37 26.16 12.15
N GLY A 331 -29.48 24.89 11.76
CA GLY A 331 -30.49 24.45 10.80
C GLY A 331 -31.94 24.52 11.33
N ILE A 332 -32.14 24.59 12.66
CA ILE A 332 -33.46 24.81 13.28
C ILE A 332 -33.76 26.31 13.43
N GLU A 333 -32.73 27.16 13.57
CA GLU A 333 -32.88 28.62 13.68
C GLU A 333 -33.25 29.30 12.35
N PHE A 334 -33.00 28.63 11.21
CA PHE A 334 -33.43 29.04 9.87
C PHE A 334 -34.73 28.33 9.48
#